data_AF-A0A2E1HNG1-F1
#
_entry.id   AF-A0A2E1HNG1-F1
#
_cell.length_a   1.000
_cell.length_b   1.000
_cell.length_c   1.000
_cell.angle_alpha   90.00
_cell.angle_beta   90.00
_cell.angle_gamma   90.00
#
_symmetry.space_group_name_H-M   'P 1'
#
loop_
_entity.id
_entity.type
_entity.pdbx_description
1 polymer ?
#
loop_
_entity_poly.entity_id
_entity_poly.type
_entity_poly.pdbx_seq_one_letter_code
_entity_poly.pdbx_strand_id
1 'polypeptide(L)'
;MESKGENMRHVPRLCPRCKRVPLRTPQVMNSLSRCTRGIDDEHVYVCNPCGTDEAFEEYHTGGAGLTPMINWPIESRVNQDIIDVLQVQYDIMLTEQMEELL
;
A
#
# COMPACT_ATOMS: atom_id res chain seq x y z
N MET A 1 -31.87 12.14 -22.86
CA MET A 1 -30.66 12.93 -23.14
C MET A 1 -29.48 12.08 -22.73
N GLU A 2 -28.80 11.49 -23.71
CA GLU A 2 -27.56 10.75 -23.50
C GLU A 2 -26.45 11.75 -23.16
N SER A 3 -25.93 11.71 -21.94
CA SER A 3 -24.62 12.32 -21.66
C SER A 3 -23.54 11.28 -21.91
N LYS A 4 -23.02 11.37 -23.13
CA LYS A 4 -21.77 10.85 -23.67
C LYS A 4 -20.74 10.46 -22.61
N GLY A 5 -20.22 9.24 -22.74
CA GLY A 5 -19.12 8.73 -21.95
C GLY A 5 -17.88 9.60 -22.10
N GLU A 6 -17.49 10.23 -21.00
CA GLU A 6 -16.12 10.67 -20.82
C GLU A 6 -15.29 9.44 -20.48
N ASN A 7 -14.41 9.07 -21.41
CA ASN A 7 -13.33 8.13 -21.17
C ASN A 7 -12.32 8.82 -20.24
N MET A 8 -12.72 9.00 -18.97
CA MET A 8 -11.90 9.55 -17.92
C MET A 8 -10.81 8.52 -17.66
N ARG A 9 -9.64 8.74 -18.26
CA ARG A 9 -8.40 8.05 -17.85
C ARG A 9 -8.27 8.30 -16.36
N HIS A 10 -8.68 7.32 -15.54
CA HIS A 10 -8.66 7.44 -14.10
C HIS A 10 -7.20 7.56 -13.70
N VAL A 11 -6.75 8.78 -13.38
CA VAL A 11 -5.41 9.01 -12.87
C VAL A 11 -5.33 8.20 -11.57
N PRO A 12 -4.48 7.16 -11.50
CA PRO A 12 -4.42 6.32 -10.30
C PRO A 12 -4.10 7.21 -9.11
N ARG A 13 -4.96 7.17 -8.08
CA ARG A 13 -4.67 7.90 -6.84
C ARG A 13 -3.36 7.36 -6.27
N LEU A 14 -2.38 8.23 -6.07
CA LEU A 14 -1.12 7.87 -5.42
C LEU A 14 -1.37 7.56 -3.95
N CYS A 15 -0.63 6.58 -3.43
CA CYS A 15 -0.65 6.20 -2.02
C CYS A 15 -0.50 7.45 -1.13
N PRO A 16 -1.41 7.69 -0.18
CA PRO A 16 -1.37 8.90 0.65
C PRO A 16 -0.14 8.94 1.56
N ARG A 17 0.33 7.77 2.04
CA ARG A 17 1.49 7.66 2.94
C ARG A 17 2.82 8.01 2.27
N CYS A 18 3.07 7.56 1.04
CA CYS A 18 4.37 7.79 0.37
C CYS A 18 4.33 8.70 -0.85
N LYS A 19 3.14 8.99 -1.40
CA LYS A 19 2.89 9.75 -2.64
C LYS A 19 3.70 9.28 -3.86
N ARG A 20 4.15 8.02 -3.84
CA ARG A 20 5.02 7.42 -4.87
C ARG A 20 4.34 6.32 -5.67
N VAL A 21 3.60 5.44 -5.01
CA VAL A 21 3.02 4.24 -5.62
C VAL A 21 1.56 4.46 -5.98
N PRO A 22 1.14 4.23 -7.24
CA PRO A 22 -0.27 4.16 -7.63
C PRO A 22 -1.06 3.13 -6.81
N LEU A 23 -2.20 3.52 -6.26
CA LEU A 23 -3.12 2.56 -5.63
C LEU A 23 -3.85 1.74 -6.68
N ARG A 24 -4.03 0.46 -6.38
CA ARG A 24 -4.77 -0.49 -7.21
C ARG A 24 -6.29 -0.25 -7.09
N THR A 25 -7.02 -0.57 -8.15
CA THR A 25 -8.49 -0.62 -8.15
C THR A 25 -8.91 -2.07 -8.42
N PRO A 26 -9.80 -2.69 -7.61
CA PRO A 26 -10.53 -2.09 -6.49
C PRO A 26 -9.64 -1.78 -5.27
N GLN A 27 -10.08 -0.83 -4.44
CA GLN A 27 -9.30 -0.31 -3.30
C GLN A 27 -8.86 -1.41 -2.32
N VAL A 28 -9.68 -2.45 -2.15
CA VAL A 28 -9.42 -3.63 -1.30
C VAL A 28 -8.18 -4.44 -1.71
N MET A 29 -7.62 -4.22 -2.90
CA MET A 29 -6.36 -4.82 -3.34
C MET A 29 -5.12 -4.13 -2.75
N ASN A 30 -5.30 -3.02 -2.04
CA ASN A 30 -4.25 -2.32 -1.30
C ASN A 30 -4.33 -2.65 0.19
N SER A 31 -3.31 -2.28 0.96
CA SER A 31 -3.33 -2.47 2.41
C SER A 31 -4.22 -1.44 3.10
N LEU A 32 -5.10 -1.88 4.01
CA LEU A 32 -5.76 -0.98 4.95
C LEU A 32 -4.72 -0.44 5.93
N SER A 33 -4.60 0.88 6.04
CA SER A 33 -3.64 1.50 6.94
C SER A 33 -3.93 1.13 8.37
N ARG A 34 -2.86 0.83 9.11
CA ARG A 34 -2.90 0.50 10.52
C ARG A 34 -3.36 1.65 11.41
N CYS A 35 -3.24 2.88 10.92
CA CYS A 35 -3.68 4.12 11.56
C CYS A 35 -5.21 4.33 11.51
N THR A 36 -5.96 3.55 10.72
CA THR A 36 -7.41 3.72 10.51
C THR A 36 -8.18 2.39 10.56
N ARG A 37 -7.81 1.51 11.51
CA ARG A 37 -8.44 0.19 11.69
C ARG A 37 -9.54 0.17 12.76
N GLY A 38 -9.79 1.29 13.44
CA GLY A 38 -10.90 1.44 14.36
C GLY A 38 -12.23 1.24 13.65
N ILE A 39 -13.23 0.76 14.38
CA ILE A 39 -14.58 0.52 13.85
C ILE A 39 -15.26 1.82 13.38
N ASP A 40 -14.88 2.95 14.00
CA ASP A 40 -15.43 4.27 13.71
C ASP A 40 -14.50 5.12 12.81
N ASP A 41 -13.35 4.56 12.38
CA ASP A 41 -12.38 5.28 11.55
C ASP A 41 -12.82 5.31 10.08
N GLU A 42 -12.56 6.43 9.39
CA GLU A 42 -12.59 6.44 7.94
C GLU A 42 -11.41 5.61 7.39
N HIS A 43 -11.71 4.52 6.69
CA HIS A 43 -10.70 3.62 6.18
C HIS A 43 -9.80 4.26 5.11
N VAL A 44 -8.51 4.37 5.42
CA VAL A 44 -7.49 4.83 4.48
C VAL A 44 -6.67 3.65 3.99
N TYR A 45 -6.56 3.52 2.68
CA TYR A 45 -5.77 2.46 2.05
C TYR A 45 -4.44 3.01 1.53
N VAL A 46 -3.38 2.23 1.73
CA VAL A 46 -2.00 2.53 1.36
C VAL A 46 -1.44 1.41 0.48
N CYS A 47 -0.43 1.70 -0.33
CA CYS A 47 0.22 0.67 -1.15
C CYS A 47 0.83 -0.44 -0.27
N ASN A 48 0.93 -1.66 -0.79
CA ASN A 48 1.43 -2.82 -0.04
C ASN A 48 2.79 -2.57 0.64
N PRO A 49 3.79 -1.95 -0.01
CA PRO A 49 5.05 -1.60 0.66
C PRO A 49 4.86 -0.69 1.89
N CYS A 50 3.93 0.25 1.85
CA CYS A 50 3.63 1.10 3.01
C CYS A 50 2.88 0.35 4.10
N GLY A 51 1.96 -0.55 3.74
CA GLY A 51 1.25 -1.38 4.71
C GLY A 51 2.18 -2.37 5.43
N THR A 52 3.16 -2.93 4.71
CA THR A 52 4.23 -3.75 5.31
C THR A 52 5.12 -2.94 6.24
N ASP A 53 5.50 -1.72 5.85
CA ASP A 53 6.27 -0.82 6.71
C ASP A 53 5.53 -0.48 8.00
N GLU A 54 4.25 -0.12 7.92
CA GLU A 54 3.40 0.09 9.11
C GLU A 54 3.31 -1.16 9.99
N ALA A 55 3.24 -2.35 9.40
CA ALA A 55 3.22 -3.60 10.15
C ALA A 55 4.51 -3.82 10.95
N PHE A 56 5.66 -3.52 10.35
CA PHE A 56 6.94 -3.59 11.04
C PHE A 56 7.10 -2.47 12.06
N GLU A 57 6.69 -1.23 11.78
CA GLU A 57 6.68 -0.14 12.76
C GLU A 57 5.90 -0.55 14.02
N GLU A 58 4.68 -1.05 13.85
CA GLU A 58 3.84 -1.51 14.95
C GLU A 58 4.47 -2.68 15.70
N TYR A 59 5.03 -3.66 14.99
CA TYR A 59 5.66 -4.83 15.59
C TYR A 59 6.89 -4.47 16.43
N HIS A 60 7.83 -3.69 15.87
CA HIS A 60 9.08 -3.31 16.56
C HIS A 60 8.85 -2.43 17.79
N THR A 61 7.71 -1.75 17.86
CA THR A 61 7.34 -0.84 18.95
C THR A 61 6.37 -1.47 19.95
N GLY A 62 6.10 -2.78 19.85
CA GLY A 62 5.18 -3.47 20.75
C GLY A 62 3.74 -2.98 20.65
N GLY A 63 3.31 -2.48 19.48
CA GLY A 63 1.98 -1.95 19.23
C GLY A 63 1.82 -0.45 19.52
N ALA A 64 2.84 0.24 20.04
CA ALA A 64 2.74 1.63 20.47
C ALA A 64 3.19 2.65 19.41
N GLY A 65 3.83 2.22 18.33
CA GLY A 65 4.47 3.09 17.35
C GLY A 65 3.99 2.85 15.94
N LEU A 66 3.37 3.87 15.39
CA LEU A 66 3.10 4.05 13.97
C LEU A 66 3.47 5.49 13.64
N THR A 67 4.03 5.72 12.46
CA THR A 67 4.18 7.09 11.96
C THR A 67 2.78 7.69 11.75
N PRO A 68 2.36 8.68 12.55
CA PRO A 68 0.98 9.17 12.53
C PRO A 68 0.67 9.86 11.20
N MET A 69 -0.60 9.83 10.79
CA MET A 69 -1.01 10.37 9.47
C MET A 69 -0.70 11.85 9.27
N ILE A 70 -0.62 12.64 10.35
CA ILE A 70 -0.19 14.05 10.29
C ILE A 70 1.25 14.22 9.79
N ASN A 71 2.08 13.18 9.92
CA ASN A 71 3.46 13.15 9.45
C ASN A 71 3.58 12.53 8.04
N TRP A 72 2.47 12.34 7.33
CA TRP A 72 2.49 11.87 5.95
C TRP A 72 2.46 13.07 4.98
N PRO A 73 3.12 12.98 3.81
CA PRO A 73 3.82 11.81 3.30
C PRO A 73 5.19 11.59 3.94
N ILE A 74 5.56 10.33 4.13
CA ILE A 74 6.89 9.96 4.62
C ILE A 74 7.96 10.17 3.54
N GLU A 75 9.15 10.61 3.96
CA GLU A 75 10.31 10.75 3.07
C GLU A 75 10.96 9.40 2.75
N SER A 76 11.01 8.49 3.71
CA SER A 76 11.54 7.13 3.57
C SER A 76 10.79 6.14 4.46
N ARG A 77 10.82 4.86 4.09
CA ARG A 77 10.31 3.76 4.93
C ARG A 77 11.44 3.33 5.85
N VAL A 78 11.13 3.11 7.12
CA VAL A 78 12.13 2.64 8.10
C VAL A 78 12.59 1.22 7.76
N ASN A 79 11.70 0.40 7.21
CA ASN A 79 11.95 -1.01 6.90
C ASN A 79 12.19 -1.26 5.41
N GLN A 80 12.72 -0.27 4.67
CA GLN A 80 12.83 -0.34 3.20
C GLN A 80 13.63 -1.57 2.73
N ASP A 81 14.77 -1.87 3.35
CA ASP A 81 15.63 -2.99 2.95
C ASP A 81 14.90 -4.34 3.06
N ILE A 82 14.12 -4.54 4.12
CA ILE A 82 13.33 -5.76 4.33
C ILE A 82 12.22 -5.84 3.28
N ILE A 83 11.55 -4.72 3.02
CA ILE A 83 10.48 -4.64 2.02
C ILE A 83 11.03 -4.97 0.63
N ASP A 84 12.21 -4.46 0.27
CA ASP A 84 12.83 -4.74 -1.02
C ASP A 84 13.12 -6.24 -1.19
N VAL A 85 13.66 -6.90 -0.15
CA VAL A 85 13.86 -8.36 -0.17
C VAL A 85 12.55 -9.12 -0.35
N LEU A 86 11.50 -8.74 0.40
CA LEU A 86 10.18 -9.37 0.31
C LEU A 86 9.55 -9.19 -1.07
N GLN A 87 9.70 -8.02 -1.68
CA GLN A 87 9.20 -7.76 -3.03
C GLN A 87 9.94 -8.59 -4.07
N VAL A 88 11.27 -8.65 -4.00
CA VAL A 88 12.08 -9.48 -4.92
C VAL A 88 11.71 -10.96 -4.79
N GLN A 89 11.56 -11.48 -3.57
CA GLN A 89 11.16 -12.87 -3.35
C GLN A 89 9.77 -13.16 -3.93
N TYR A 90 8.82 -12.24 -3.76
CA TYR A 90 7.48 -12.38 -4.32
C TYR A 90 7.50 -12.37 -5.86
N ASP A 91 8.31 -11.49 -6.47
CA ASP A 91 8.43 -11.42 -7.93
C ASP A 91 9.08 -12.69 -8.52
N ILE A 92 10.10 -13.25 -7.84
CA ILE A 92 10.70 -14.54 -8.21
C ILE A 92 9.66 -15.65 -8.14
N MET A 93 8.93 -15.76 -7.02
CA MET A 93 7.89 -16.77 -6.84
C MET A 93 6.80 -16.69 -7.92
N LEU A 94 6.34 -15.48 -8.25
CA LEU A 94 5.35 -15.29 -9.31
C LEU A 94 5.90 -15.71 -10.67
N THR A 95 7.17 -15.40 -10.95
CA THR A 95 7.82 -15.77 -12.22
C THR A 95 7.92 -17.30 -12.35
N GLU A 96 8.39 -17.98 -11.31
CA GLU A 96 8.49 -19.45 -11.27
C GLU A 96 7.10 -20.11 -11.46
N GLN A 97 6.07 -19.61 -10.77
CA GLN A 97 4.70 -20.11 -10.93
C GLN A 97 4.14 -19.88 -12.34
N MET A 98 4.48 -18.76 -12.97
CA MET A 98 4.08 -18.48 -14.34
C MET A 98 4.77 -19.40 -15.34
N GLU A 99 6.05 -19.73 -15.12
CA GLU A 99 6.79 -20.67 -15.97
C GLU A 99 6.26 -22.10 -15.86
N GLU A 100 5.82 -22.54 -14.67
CA GLU A 100 5.20 -23.86 -14.47
C GLU A 100 3.85 -24.03 -15.19
N LEU A 101 3.19 -22.93 -15.56
CA LEU A 101 1.89 -22.91 -16.25
C LEU A 101 2.01 -22.81 -17.79
N LEU A 102 3.23 -22.72 -18.32
CA LEU A 102 3.54 -22.68 -19.77
C LEU A 102 3.85 -24.08 -20.31
#